data_AF-A0A2B1K110-F1
#
_entry.id   AF-A0A2B1K110-F1
#
_cell.length_a   1.000
_cell.length_b   1.000
_cell.length_c   1.000
_cell.angle_alpha   90.00
_cell.angle_beta   90.00
_cell.angle_gamma   90.00
#
_symmetry.space_group_name_H-M   'P 1'
#
loop_
_entity.id
_entity.type
_entity.pdbx_description
1 polymer ?
#
loop_
_entity_poly.entity_id
_entity_poly.type
_entity_poly.pdbx_seq_one_letter_code
_entity_poly.pdbx_strand_id
1 'polypeptide(L)'
;MKKIEDVLKYEINHLLQESKEEGFKFLTKLVSEYKTGINRFNKTGECLYGIFQEGMLIGIGGLNKDPYTEDNKIGRLRRFYILKDYRRIGLGKLLLNRLISHAEKYFQIVVLHTDTKQGDMFYIANGFMKGKIYKGSSHYKVL
;
A
#
# COMPACT_ATOMS: atom_id res chain seq x y z
N MET A 1 8.14 -12.29 2.88
CA MET A 1 6.89 -11.51 2.70
C MET A 1 5.70 -12.34 3.17
N LYS A 2 4.75 -11.74 3.87
CA LYS A 2 3.59 -12.44 4.47
C LYS A 2 2.33 -11.57 4.35
N LYS A 3 1.16 -12.20 4.20
CA LYS A 3 -0.12 -11.50 4.36
C LYS A 3 -0.30 -11.18 5.85
N ILE A 4 -0.71 -9.97 6.16
CA ILE A 4 -0.98 -9.50 7.52
C ILE A 4 -2.49 -9.60 7.74
N GLU A 5 -2.92 -10.52 8.59
CA GLU A 5 -4.33 -10.64 8.97
C GLU A 5 -4.70 -9.61 10.05
N ASP A 6 -3.75 -9.30 10.94
CA ASP A 6 -3.92 -8.27 11.97
C ASP A 6 -2.59 -7.55 12.20
N VAL A 7 -2.53 -6.27 11.81
CA VAL A 7 -1.32 -5.46 11.95
C VAL A 7 -0.97 -5.19 13.42
N LEU A 8 -1.94 -5.28 14.33
CA LEU A 8 -1.75 -5.02 15.76
C LEU A 8 -0.98 -6.14 16.46
N LYS A 9 -0.80 -7.29 15.81
CA LYS A 9 0.00 -8.42 16.31
C LYS A 9 1.50 -8.29 16.02
N TYR A 10 1.91 -7.27 15.27
CA TYR A 10 3.29 -7.06 14.87
C TYR A 10 3.84 -5.78 15.49
N GLU A 11 5.11 -5.79 15.87
CA GLU A 11 5.84 -4.57 16.22
C GLU A 11 5.96 -3.71 14.95
N ILE A 12 5.36 -2.52 14.98
CA ILE A 12 5.30 -1.57 13.85
C ILE A 12 5.78 -0.18 14.24
N ASN A 13 6.12 0.05 15.51
CA ASN A 13 6.43 1.40 16.00
C ASN A 13 7.62 2.04 15.29
N HIS A 14 8.63 1.25 14.91
CA HIS A 14 9.77 1.73 14.13
C HIS A 14 9.37 2.21 12.73
N LEU A 15 8.44 1.53 12.04
CA LEU A 15 7.85 2.04 10.78
C LEU A 15 7.06 3.32 11.01
N LEU A 16 6.29 3.40 12.11
CA LEU A 16 5.51 4.59 12.45
C LEU A 16 6.41 5.79 12.74
N GLN A 17 7.52 5.57 13.45
CA GLN A 17 8.48 6.60 13.79
C GLN A 17 9.18 7.12 12.54
N GLU A 18 9.83 6.24 11.77
CA GLU A 18 10.60 6.65 10.59
C GLU A 18 9.69 7.30 9.54
N SER A 19 8.50 6.74 9.28
CA SER A 19 7.56 7.36 8.33
C SER A 19 7.10 8.76 8.77
N LYS A 20 6.91 9.00 10.07
CA LYS A 20 6.58 10.34 10.60
C LYS A 20 7.74 11.31 10.45
N GLU A 21 8.97 10.87 10.71
CA GLU A 21 10.18 11.67 10.52
C GLU A 21 10.34 12.09 9.05
N GLU A 22 9.91 11.24 8.11
CA GLU A 22 9.82 11.57 6.68
C GLU A 22 8.55 12.39 6.29
N GLY A 23 7.72 12.76 7.25
CA GLY A 23 6.49 13.55 7.04
C GLY A 23 5.26 12.72 6.64
N PHE A 24 5.36 11.40 6.59
CA PHE A 24 4.27 10.50 6.23
C PHE A 24 3.42 10.06 7.42
N LYS A 25 2.20 10.61 7.53
CA LYS A 25 1.25 10.26 8.61
C LYS A 25 0.37 9.04 8.30
N PHE A 26 0.47 8.48 7.10
CA PHE A 26 -0.47 7.45 6.65
C PHE A 26 -0.33 6.11 7.38
N LEU A 27 0.84 5.76 7.93
CA LEU A 27 0.98 4.54 8.75
C LEU A 27 0.38 4.71 10.14
N THR A 28 0.40 5.92 10.71
CA THR A 28 -0.36 6.21 11.94
C THR A 28 -1.86 6.02 11.70
N LYS A 29 -2.34 6.47 10.52
CA LYS A 29 -3.72 6.26 10.09
C LYS A 29 -4.04 4.77 9.89
N LEU A 30 -3.12 3.95 9.34
CA LEU A 30 -3.30 2.49 9.25
C LEU A 30 -3.60 1.87 10.62
N VAL A 31 -2.78 2.15 11.63
CA VAL A 31 -2.94 1.57 12.97
C VAL A 31 -4.22 2.06 13.64
N SER A 32 -4.54 3.35 13.51
CA SER A 32 -5.78 3.93 14.04
C SER A 32 -7.03 3.34 13.38
N GLU A 33 -7.04 3.17 12.06
CA GLU A 33 -8.14 2.56 11.32
C GLU A 33 -8.32 1.06 11.66
N TYR A 34 -7.23 0.34 11.92
CA TYR A 34 -7.31 -1.05 12.37
C TYR A 34 -7.96 -1.18 13.75
N LYS A 35 -7.51 -0.35 14.71
CA LYS A 35 -8.04 -0.30 16.09
C LYS A 35 -9.53 0.02 16.11
N THR A 36 -9.95 1.03 15.34
CA THR A 36 -11.34 1.46 15.25
C THR A 36 -12.22 0.56 14.38
N GLY A 37 -11.61 -0.30 13.55
CA GLY A 37 -12.34 -1.15 12.60
C GLY A 37 -12.78 -0.43 11.32
N ILE A 38 -12.45 0.85 11.15
CA ILE A 38 -12.78 1.65 9.95
C ILE A 38 -12.20 1.00 8.68
N ASN A 39 -10.98 0.49 8.77
CA ASN A 39 -10.34 -0.23 7.68
C ASN A 39 -9.38 -1.29 8.21
N ARG A 40 -9.73 -2.55 7.98
CA ARG A 40 -8.93 -3.72 8.34
C ARG A 40 -8.45 -4.52 7.12
N PHE A 41 -8.60 -3.97 5.92
CA PHE A 41 -8.19 -4.62 4.66
C PHE A 41 -8.73 -6.06 4.54
N ASN A 42 -9.97 -6.27 4.98
CA ASN A 42 -10.56 -7.60 5.19
C ASN A 42 -11.84 -7.85 4.37
N LYS A 43 -12.24 -6.91 3.50
CA LYS A 43 -13.33 -7.15 2.54
C LYS A 43 -12.81 -7.98 1.36
N THR A 44 -13.72 -8.55 0.57
CA THR A 44 -13.35 -9.30 -0.64
C THR A 44 -12.48 -8.47 -1.57
N GLY A 45 -11.31 -9.02 -1.94
CA GLY A 45 -10.28 -8.38 -2.76
C GLY A 45 -9.33 -7.45 -2.01
N GLU A 46 -9.60 -7.14 -0.75
CA GLU A 46 -8.70 -6.36 0.08
C GLU A 46 -7.61 -7.23 0.71
N CYS A 47 -6.42 -6.65 0.89
CA CYS A 47 -5.32 -7.32 1.56
C CYS A 47 -4.32 -6.33 2.14
N LEU A 48 -3.55 -6.79 3.11
CA LEU A 48 -2.37 -6.11 3.63
C LEU A 48 -1.21 -7.11 3.61
N TYR A 49 -0.05 -6.68 3.10
CA TYR A 49 1.17 -7.48 3.04
C TYR A 49 2.31 -6.77 3.76
N GLY A 50 3.15 -7.58 4.41
CA GLY A 50 4.38 -7.15 5.07
C GLY A 50 5.61 -7.85 4.52
N ILE A 51 6.73 -7.14 4.45
CA ILE A 51 8.06 -7.69 4.24
C ILE A 51 8.74 -7.78 5.61
N PHE A 52 9.34 -8.93 5.91
CA PHE A 52 10.00 -9.18 7.17
C PHE A 52 11.46 -9.59 6.92
N GLN A 53 12.37 -9.07 7.74
CA GLN A 53 13.76 -9.46 7.82
C GLN A 53 14.04 -9.81 9.28
N GLU A 54 14.51 -11.04 9.56
CA GLU A 54 14.84 -11.49 10.93
C GLU A 54 13.71 -11.24 11.95
N GLY A 55 12.46 -11.39 11.51
CA GLY A 55 11.27 -11.16 12.35
C GLY A 55 10.82 -9.69 12.44
N MET A 56 11.65 -8.74 12.05
CA MET A 56 11.31 -7.32 11.99
C MET A 56 10.49 -7.00 10.73
N LEU A 57 9.35 -6.33 10.88
CA LEU A 57 8.57 -5.80 9.75
C LEU A 57 9.34 -4.63 9.11
N ILE A 58 9.83 -4.75 7.88
CA ILE A 58 10.65 -3.70 7.22
C ILE A 58 9.93 -3.00 6.07
N GLY A 59 8.73 -3.47 5.72
CA GLY A 59 7.92 -2.88 4.67
C GLY A 59 6.48 -3.34 4.75
N ILE A 60 5.55 -2.49 4.33
CA ILE A 60 4.12 -2.75 4.41
C ILE A 60 3.39 -2.09 3.24
N GLY A 61 2.30 -2.71 2.78
CA GLY A 61 1.47 -2.16 1.72
C GLY A 61 0.17 -2.94 1.59
N GLY A 62 -0.91 -2.26 1.23
CA GLY A 62 -2.22 -2.87 1.16
C GLY A 62 -3.05 -2.41 -0.04
N LEU A 63 -4.13 -3.14 -0.26
CA LEU A 63 -5.15 -2.87 -1.27
C LEU A 63 -6.51 -2.82 -0.59
N ASN A 64 -7.24 -1.75 -0.87
CA ASN A 64 -8.66 -1.64 -0.56
C ASN A 64 -9.49 -1.67 -1.84
N LYS A 65 -10.79 -1.94 -1.73
CA LYS A 65 -11.73 -1.43 -2.74
C LYS A 65 -11.63 0.10 -2.76
N ASP A 66 -11.69 0.74 -3.93
CA ASP A 66 -11.59 2.20 -3.97
C ASP A 66 -12.82 2.84 -3.29
N PRO A 67 -12.67 3.56 -2.15
CA PRO A 67 -13.82 4.09 -1.42
C PRO A 67 -14.44 5.34 -2.08
N TYR A 68 -13.90 5.80 -3.21
CA TYR A 68 -14.39 6.98 -3.92
C TYR A 68 -15.29 6.65 -5.11
N THR A 69 -15.64 5.39 -5.30
CA THR A 69 -16.50 4.88 -6.38
C THR A 69 -17.32 3.69 -5.90
N GLU A 70 -18.47 3.46 -6.53
CA GLU A 70 -19.27 2.25 -6.34
C GLU A 70 -18.79 1.08 -7.21
N ASP A 71 -17.90 1.36 -8.17
CA ASP A 71 -17.30 0.34 -9.02
C ASP A 71 -16.34 -0.56 -8.22
N ASN A 72 -16.84 -1.75 -7.90
CA ASN A 72 -16.12 -2.77 -7.18
C ASN A 72 -14.95 -3.39 -7.97
N LYS A 73 -14.75 -3.04 -9.25
CA LYS A 73 -13.61 -3.48 -10.07
C LYS A 73 -12.38 -2.58 -9.91
N ILE A 74 -12.45 -1.51 -9.11
CA ILE A 74 -11.33 -0.61 -8.88
C ILE A 74 -10.74 -0.86 -7.48
N GLY A 75 -9.50 -1.36 -7.47
CA GLY A 75 -8.69 -1.49 -6.28
C GLY A 75 -7.86 -0.22 -6.03
N ARG A 76 -7.54 0.07 -4.78
CA ARG A 76 -6.68 1.20 -4.41
C ARG A 76 -5.50 0.75 -3.56
N LEU A 77 -4.30 0.98 -4.06
CA LEU A 77 -3.07 0.78 -3.32
C LEU A 77 -2.97 1.84 -2.21
N ARG A 78 -2.75 1.40 -0.97
CA ARG A 78 -2.67 2.26 0.21
C ARG A 78 -1.60 1.77 1.18
N ARG A 79 -1.17 2.69 2.04
CA ARG A 79 -0.27 2.41 3.18
C ARG A 79 1.05 1.76 2.76
N PHE A 80 1.53 2.09 1.57
CA PHE A 80 2.73 1.52 0.97
C PHE A 80 3.98 2.23 1.51
N TYR A 81 4.86 1.50 2.19
CA TYR A 81 6.08 2.04 2.80
C TYR A 81 7.15 0.95 2.93
N ILE A 82 8.41 1.33 2.71
CA ILE A 82 9.59 0.51 2.98
C ILE A 82 10.52 1.35 3.86
N LEU A 83 11.10 0.75 4.90
CA LEU A 83 12.09 1.43 5.74
C LEU A 83 13.24 1.99 4.89
N LYS A 84 13.76 3.16 5.24
CA LYS A 84 14.72 3.90 4.42
C LYS A 84 15.95 3.07 4.06
N ASP A 85 16.53 2.38 5.04
CA ASP A 85 17.73 1.55 4.88
C ASP A 85 17.49 0.30 4.01
N TYR A 86 16.22 -0.06 3.79
CA TYR A 86 15.80 -1.21 2.99
C TYR A 86 15.27 -0.80 1.60
N ARG A 87 15.44 0.46 1.20
CA ARG A 87 15.07 0.96 -0.13
C ARG A 87 16.18 0.67 -1.14
N ARG A 88 15.84 0.79 -2.43
CA ARG A 88 16.76 0.66 -3.58
C ARG A 88 17.41 -0.73 -3.76
N ILE A 89 17.04 -1.71 -2.94
CA ILE A 89 17.43 -3.12 -3.10
C ILE A 89 16.30 -4.01 -3.67
N GLY A 90 15.28 -3.40 -4.29
CA GLY A 90 14.20 -4.13 -4.98
C GLY A 90 12.99 -4.53 -4.13
N LEU A 91 13.02 -4.34 -2.80
CA LEU A 91 11.91 -4.74 -1.90
C LEU A 91 10.59 -4.01 -2.19
N GLY A 92 10.63 -2.74 -2.57
CA GLY A 92 9.43 -2.02 -3.00
C GLY A 92 8.78 -2.66 -4.23
N LYS A 93 9.58 -2.99 -5.25
CA LYS A 93 9.08 -3.68 -6.45
C LYS A 93 8.50 -5.06 -6.11
N LEU A 94 9.18 -5.81 -5.23
CA LEU A 94 8.69 -7.10 -4.75
C LEU A 94 7.32 -6.99 -4.08
N LEU A 95 7.14 -6.03 -3.17
CA LEU A 95 5.87 -5.79 -2.48
C LEU A 95 4.77 -5.37 -3.46
N LEU A 96 5.09 -4.44 -4.36
CA LEU A 96 4.13 -3.95 -5.36
C LEU A 96 3.66 -5.09 -6.27
N ASN A 97 4.59 -5.91 -6.80
CA ASN A 97 4.24 -7.05 -7.64
C ASN A 97 3.32 -8.04 -6.92
N ARG A 98 3.56 -8.27 -5.63
CA ARG A 98 2.66 -9.13 -4.83
C ARG A 98 1.25 -8.56 -4.73
N LEU A 99 1.15 -7.26 -4.51
CA LEU A 99 -0.14 -6.56 -4.43
C LEU A 99 -0.85 -6.61 -5.80
N ILE A 100 -0.15 -6.32 -6.90
CA ILE A 100 -0.72 -6.38 -8.25
C ILE A 100 -1.22 -7.79 -8.60
N SER A 101 -0.42 -8.82 -8.35
CA SER A 101 -0.82 -10.22 -8.58
C SER A 101 -2.02 -10.64 -7.71
N HIS A 102 -2.18 -10.07 -6.52
CA HIS A 102 -3.40 -10.25 -5.74
C HIS A 102 -4.57 -9.51 -6.39
N ALA A 103 -4.36 -8.27 -6.82
CA ALA A 103 -5.38 -7.39 -7.39
C ALA A 103 -5.99 -7.94 -8.69
N GLU A 104 -5.18 -8.55 -9.56
CA GLU A 104 -5.62 -9.17 -10.84
C GLU A 104 -6.76 -10.18 -10.67
N LYS A 105 -6.93 -10.75 -9.47
CA LYS A 105 -7.99 -11.71 -9.18
C LYS A 105 -9.35 -11.06 -8.88
N TYR A 106 -9.35 -9.77 -8.54
CA TYR A 106 -10.51 -9.08 -7.97
C TYR A 106 -10.86 -7.77 -8.69
N PHE A 107 -9.87 -7.11 -9.27
CA PHE A 107 -9.96 -5.77 -9.83
C PHE A 107 -9.50 -5.76 -11.29
N GLN A 108 -10.02 -4.80 -12.06
CA GLN A 108 -9.57 -4.50 -13.42
C GLN A 108 -8.60 -3.31 -13.45
N ILE A 109 -8.67 -2.44 -12.44
CA ILE A 109 -7.84 -1.25 -12.32
C ILE A 109 -7.32 -1.13 -10.89
N VAL A 110 -6.05 -0.75 -10.74
CA VAL A 110 -5.47 -0.32 -9.46
C VAL A 110 -5.12 1.15 -9.52
N VAL A 111 -5.59 1.93 -8.56
CA VAL A 111 -5.29 3.36 -8.43
C VAL A 111 -4.49 3.64 -7.16
N LEU A 112 -3.78 4.77 -7.16
CA LEU A 112 -3.06 5.23 -5.98
C LEU A 112 -2.91 6.74 -5.95
N HIS A 113 -2.59 7.25 -4.76
CA HIS A 113 -2.21 8.64 -4.59
C HIS A 113 -0.77 8.73 -4.09
N THR A 114 0.03 9.56 -4.74
CA THR A 114 1.34 9.99 -4.28
C THR A 114 1.57 11.44 -4.72
N ASP A 115 2.25 12.19 -3.88
CA ASP A 115 2.67 13.58 -4.07
C ASP A 115 4.20 13.71 -4.03
N THR A 116 4.92 12.60 -3.84
CA THR A 116 6.38 12.61 -3.81
C THR A 116 6.96 12.32 -5.19
N LYS A 117 8.04 13.03 -5.55
CA LYS A 117 8.80 12.75 -6.78
C LYS A 117 9.30 11.30 -6.82
N GLN A 118 9.71 10.76 -5.67
CA GLN A 118 10.16 9.38 -5.56
C GLN A 118 9.03 8.38 -5.84
N GLY A 119 7.84 8.60 -5.29
CA GLY A 119 6.67 7.76 -5.54
C GLY A 119 6.23 7.81 -7.00
N ASP A 120 6.18 9.01 -7.59
CA ASP A 120 5.87 9.24 -9.00
C ASP A 120 6.76 8.39 -9.92
N MET A 121 8.09 8.53 -9.78
CA MET A 121 9.05 7.75 -10.55
C MET A 121 8.93 6.25 -10.29
N PHE A 122 8.71 5.84 -9.04
CA PHE A 122 8.58 4.43 -8.68
C PHE A 122 7.36 3.78 -9.34
N TYR A 123 6.19 4.42 -9.29
CA TYR A 123 4.98 3.83 -9.85
C TYR A 123 4.99 3.86 -11.39
N ILE A 124 5.49 4.92 -12.02
CA ILE A 124 5.67 4.97 -13.48
C ILE A 124 6.60 3.85 -13.95
N ALA A 125 7.74 3.65 -13.28
CA ALA A 125 8.68 2.58 -13.60
C ALA A 125 8.10 1.17 -13.42
N ASN A 126 7.00 1.02 -12.69
CA ASN A 126 6.27 -0.24 -12.51
C ASN A 126 4.95 -0.29 -13.30
N GLY A 127 4.84 0.52 -14.36
CA GLY A 127 3.76 0.44 -15.34
C GLY A 127 2.44 1.04 -14.87
N PHE A 128 2.48 1.99 -13.93
CA PHE A 128 1.35 2.89 -13.68
C PHE A 128 1.43 4.09 -14.63
N MET A 129 0.26 4.54 -15.09
CA MET A 129 0.09 5.78 -15.82
C MET A 129 -0.25 6.90 -14.84
N LYS A 130 0.31 8.08 -15.07
CA LYS A 130 -0.03 9.29 -14.31
C LYS A 130 -1.30 9.92 -14.87
N GLY A 131 -2.24 10.24 -14.00
CA GLY A 131 -3.51 10.83 -14.41
C GLY A 131 -4.52 10.92 -13.27
N LYS A 132 -5.38 11.94 -13.32
CA LYS A 132 -6.45 12.19 -12.34
C LYS A 132 -7.82 11.68 -12.83
N ILE A 133 -7.82 10.56 -13.54
CA ILE A 133 -9.04 9.95 -14.11
C ILE A 133 -9.96 9.47 -12.99
N TYR A 134 -9.38 8.92 -11.92
CA TYR A 134 -10.12 8.39 -10.78
C TYR A 134 -10.05 9.37 -9.60
N LYS A 135 -11.18 9.57 -8.93
CA LYS A 135 -11.30 10.55 -7.83
C LYS A 135 -10.26 10.27 -6.74
N GLY A 136 -9.53 11.31 -6.34
CA GLY A 136 -8.49 11.20 -5.30
C GLY A 136 -7.30 10.31 -5.67
N SER A 137 -7.09 9.98 -6.96
CA SER A 137 -5.87 9.31 -7.42
C SER A 137 -4.93 10.27 -8.14
N SER A 138 -3.67 9.86 -8.22
CA SER A 138 -2.62 10.50 -9.01
C SER A 138 -2.14 9.61 -10.16
N HIS A 139 -2.33 8.29 -9.99
CA HIS A 139 -1.85 7.25 -10.89
C HIS A 139 -2.86 6.11 -10.93
N TYR A 140 -2.85 5.38 -12.04
CA TYR A 140 -3.66 4.18 -12.25
C TYR A 140 -2.90 3.14 -13.09
N LYS A 141 -3.28 1.89 -12.96
CA LYS A 141 -2.80 0.77 -13.77
C LYS A 141 -3.97 -0.12 -14.14
N VAL A 142 -4.12 -0.41 -15.42
CA VAL A 142 -5.02 -1.46 -15.91
C VAL A 142 -4.33 -2.81 -15.67
N LEU A 143 -5.07 -3.76 -15.11
CA LEU A 143 -4.61 -5.10 -14.73
C LEU A 143 -4.87 -6.12 -15.83
#